data_AF-A0A952FUX6-F1
#
_entry.id   AF-A0A952FUX6-F1
#
_cell.length_a   1.000
_cell.length_b   1.000
_cell.length_c   1.000
_cell.angle_alpha   90.00
_cell.angle_beta   90.00
_cell.angle_gamma   90.00
#
_symmetry.space_group_name_H-M   'P 1'
#
loop_
_entity.id
_entity.type
_entity.pdbx_description
1 polymer ?
#
loop_
_entity_poly.entity_id
_entity_poly.type
_entity_poly.pdbx_seq_one_letter_code
_entity_poly.pdbx_strand_id
1 'polypeptide(L)'
;MAVVVAAVCAFNWFSATAPLRSTLSDDPRNHGLSIWAYHRLGILPGELVFDVRGLESSNSSADVLRVLLQYAREQKGTSFDHVTLAYRGEARFQIDGRYFSKLGAEYDYQNPLYTLRTMPENIYTPAGLRAYDSWTGGVLGVTARQMEDLNDFTRDWFLRDEGLR
;
A
#
# COMPACT_ATOMS: atom_id res chain seq x y z
N MET A 1 2.69 -30.54 13.38
CA MET A 1 1.69 -29.93 12.49
C MET A 1 0.97 -28.79 13.20
N ALA A 2 0.13 -29.03 14.22
CA ALA A 2 -0.63 -27.98 14.91
C ALA A 2 0.23 -26.83 15.49
N VAL A 3 1.37 -27.16 16.14
CA VAL A 3 2.29 -26.16 16.70
C VAL A 3 2.91 -25.26 15.62
N VAL A 4 3.29 -25.84 14.48
CA VAL A 4 3.88 -25.09 13.35
C VAL A 4 2.84 -24.16 12.74
N VAL A 5 1.63 -24.65 12.51
CA VAL A 5 0.51 -23.84 12.01
C VAL A 5 0.22 -22.69 12.98
N ALA A 6 0.14 -22.97 14.28
CA ALA A 6 -0.09 -21.94 15.30
C ALA A 6 1.02 -20.87 15.31
N ALA A 7 2.29 -21.28 15.21
CA ALA A 7 3.42 -20.37 15.14
C ALA A 7 3.38 -19.48 13.88
N VAL A 8 3.05 -20.06 12.73
CA VAL A 8 2.89 -19.33 11.47
C VAL A 8 1.74 -18.32 11.55
N CYS A 9 0.59 -18.73 12.07
CA CYS A 9 -0.55 -17.84 12.28
C CYS A 9 -0.22 -16.71 13.26
N ALA A 10 0.46 -17.02 14.37
CA ALA A 10 0.89 -16.02 15.34
C ALA A 10 1.88 -15.03 14.72
N PHE A 11 2.89 -15.52 13.99
CA PHE A 11 3.83 -14.67 13.28
C PHE A 11 3.11 -13.70 12.33
N ASN A 12 2.23 -14.20 11.47
CA ASN A 12 1.47 -13.36 10.54
C ASN A 12 0.60 -12.32 11.26
N TRP A 13 -0.07 -12.75 12.32
CA TRP A 13 -0.90 -11.89 13.13
C TRP A 13 -0.10 -10.73 13.73
N PHE A 14 0.98 -11.02 14.47
CA PHE A 14 1.73 -9.99 15.18
C PHE A 14 2.56 -9.10 14.26
N SER A 15 3.09 -9.63 13.16
CA SER A 15 4.00 -8.88 12.29
C SER A 15 3.30 -8.09 11.17
N ALA A 16 2.10 -8.49 10.74
CA ALA A 16 1.40 -7.84 9.63
C ALA A 16 -0.03 -7.43 9.99
N THR A 17 -0.86 -8.37 10.45
CA THR A 17 -2.30 -8.11 10.64
C THR A 17 -2.60 -7.16 11.80
N ALA A 18 -1.97 -7.36 12.96
CA ALA A 18 -2.24 -6.55 14.16
C ALA A 18 -1.83 -5.09 13.98
N PRO A 19 -0.64 -4.75 13.42
CA PRO A 19 -0.30 -3.36 13.16
C PRO A 19 -1.28 -2.67 12.18
N LEU A 20 -1.74 -3.38 11.13
CA LEU A 20 -2.75 -2.83 10.22
C LEU A 20 -4.08 -2.58 10.93
N ARG A 21 -4.51 -3.50 11.80
CA ARG A 21 -5.74 -3.32 12.59
C ARG A 21 -5.66 -2.10 13.50
N SER A 22 -4.51 -1.87 14.14
CA SER A 22 -4.27 -0.65 14.92
C SER A 22 -4.41 0.58 14.02
N THR A 23 -3.72 0.60 12.87
CA THR A 23 -3.84 1.70 11.90
C THR A 23 -5.30 2.00 11.53
N LEU A 24 -6.08 0.97 11.21
CA LEU A 24 -7.49 1.13 10.83
C LEU A 24 -8.37 1.64 11.98
N SER A 25 -8.07 1.29 13.24
CA SER A 25 -8.86 1.72 14.40
C SER A 25 -8.44 3.07 14.99
N ASP A 26 -7.17 3.44 14.86
CA ASP A 26 -6.58 4.60 15.55
C ASP A 26 -6.96 5.94 14.90
N ASP A 27 -7.35 5.92 13.62
CA ASP A 27 -7.80 7.10 12.88
C ASP A 27 -9.24 6.91 12.39
N PRO A 28 -10.24 7.66 12.91
CA PRO A 28 -11.65 7.47 12.53
C PRO A 28 -11.91 7.74 11.04
N ARG A 29 -11.01 8.42 10.33
CA ARG A 29 -11.10 8.60 8.87
C ARG A 29 -10.89 7.30 8.09
N ASN A 30 -10.39 6.25 8.74
CA ASN A 30 -10.23 4.91 8.16
C ASN A 30 -11.52 4.08 8.13
N HIS A 31 -12.61 4.58 8.72
CA HIS A 31 -13.89 3.90 8.68
C HIS A 31 -14.32 3.61 7.23
N GLY A 32 -14.89 2.44 7.01
CA GLY A 32 -15.44 2.01 5.72
C GLY A 32 -14.41 1.27 4.86
N LEU A 33 -13.12 1.31 5.23
CA LEU A 33 -12.08 0.55 4.56
C LEU A 33 -11.94 -0.86 5.14
N SER A 34 -11.96 -1.85 4.25
CA SER A 34 -11.65 -3.25 4.56
C SER A 34 -10.33 -3.60 3.88
N ILE A 35 -9.25 -3.68 4.66
CA ILE A 35 -7.90 -3.94 4.17
C ILE A 35 -7.28 -5.05 5.00
N TRP A 36 -6.61 -5.99 4.34
CA TRP A 36 -5.89 -7.08 4.97
C TRP A 36 -4.39 -6.92 4.77
N ALA A 37 -3.61 -7.28 5.80
CA ALA A 37 -2.17 -7.39 5.72
C ALA A 37 -1.71 -8.75 6.19
N TYR A 38 -0.87 -9.40 5.38
CA TYR A 38 -0.33 -10.72 5.63
C TYR A 38 0.98 -10.92 4.86
N HIS A 39 1.80 -11.87 5.30
CA HIS A 39 2.98 -12.28 4.53
C HIS A 39 2.59 -13.24 3.42
N ARG A 40 3.20 -13.11 2.23
CA ARG A 40 2.94 -13.99 1.09
C ARG A 40 3.21 -15.45 1.47
N LEU A 41 2.30 -16.33 1.03
CA LEU A 41 2.22 -17.75 1.44
C LEU A 41 2.10 -17.99 2.95
N GLY A 42 1.85 -16.95 3.74
CA GLY A 42 1.76 -17.01 5.20
C GLY A 42 3.11 -17.14 5.92
N ILE A 43 4.24 -17.25 5.22
CA ILE A 43 5.53 -17.60 5.83
C ILE A 43 6.74 -16.87 5.26
N LEU A 44 6.60 -16.06 4.21
CA LEU A 44 7.72 -15.34 3.61
C LEU A 44 7.88 -13.97 4.29
N PRO A 45 8.77 -13.82 5.29
CA PRO A 45 8.81 -12.62 6.14
C PRO A 45 9.21 -11.35 5.37
N GLY A 46 9.88 -11.49 4.23
CA GLY A 46 10.30 -10.39 3.36
C GLY A 46 9.22 -9.94 2.37
N GLU A 47 8.10 -10.65 2.26
CA GLU A 47 7.06 -10.36 1.27
C GLU A 47 5.73 -10.01 1.94
N LEU A 48 5.51 -8.72 2.18
CA LEU A 48 4.27 -8.21 2.74
C LEU A 48 3.22 -8.05 1.63
N VAL A 49 1.97 -8.40 1.91
CA VAL A 49 0.81 -8.11 1.07
C VAL A 49 -0.08 -7.11 1.78
N PHE A 50 -0.40 -6.01 1.11
CA PHE A 50 -1.41 -5.03 1.50
C PHE A 50 -2.58 -5.15 0.53
N ASP A 51 -3.70 -5.69 1.00
CA ASP A 51 -4.80 -6.16 0.16
C ASP A 51 -6.08 -5.42 0.47
N VAL A 52 -6.49 -4.55 -0.45
CA VAL A 52 -7.75 -3.82 -0.35
C VAL A 52 -8.89 -4.79 -0.68
N ARG A 53 -9.72 -5.11 0.32
CA ARG A 53 -10.86 -6.04 0.18
C ARG A 53 -12.15 -5.33 -0.17
N GLY A 54 -12.29 -4.09 0.27
CA GLY A 54 -13.42 -3.23 -0.07
C GLY A 54 -13.32 -1.87 0.59
N LEU A 55 -14.15 -0.96 0.12
CA LEU A 55 -14.33 0.39 0.64
C LEU A 55 -15.82 0.75 0.51
N GLU A 56 -16.31 1.65 1.37
CA GLU A 56 -17.66 2.19 1.25
C GLU A 56 -17.70 3.29 0.17
N SER A 57 -18.88 3.59 -0.37
CA SER A 57 -19.04 4.60 -1.44
C SER A 57 -18.67 6.03 -1.03
N SER A 58 -18.57 6.30 0.27
CA SER A 58 -18.11 7.56 0.85
C SER A 58 -16.59 7.68 0.92
N ASN A 59 -15.86 6.58 0.79
CA ASN A 59 -14.40 6.57 0.83
C ASN A 59 -13.81 6.98 -0.53
N SER A 60 -12.63 7.59 -0.46
CA SER A 60 -11.87 8.05 -1.63
C SER A 60 -10.55 7.29 -1.79
N SER A 61 -9.92 7.40 -2.96
CA SER A 61 -8.56 6.87 -3.16
C SER A 61 -7.55 7.47 -2.18
N ALA A 62 -7.76 8.72 -1.75
CA ALA A 62 -6.92 9.37 -0.75
C ALA A 62 -6.99 8.67 0.61
N ASP A 63 -8.12 8.07 0.98
CA ASP A 63 -8.27 7.33 2.22
C ASP A 63 -7.46 6.03 2.21
N VAL A 64 -7.50 5.28 1.10
CA VAL A 64 -6.69 4.07 0.92
C VAL A 64 -5.19 4.40 0.95
N LEU A 65 -4.78 5.44 0.23
CA LEU A 65 -3.39 5.91 0.23
C LEU A 65 -2.95 6.37 1.63
N ARG A 66 -3.82 7.04 2.37
CA ARG A 66 -3.55 7.44 3.76
C ARG A 66 -3.32 6.23 4.66
N VAL A 67 -4.16 5.19 4.58
CA VAL A 67 -3.94 3.94 5.33
C VAL A 67 -2.62 3.30 4.94
N LEU A 68 -2.30 3.23 3.64
CA LEU A 68 -1.04 2.65 3.18
C LEU A 68 0.16 3.36 3.81
N LEU A 69 0.14 4.70 3.85
CA LEU A 69 1.21 5.49 4.44
C LEU A 69 1.27 5.37 5.98
N GLN A 70 0.12 5.36 6.67
CA GLN A 70 0.05 5.13 8.11
C GLN A 70 0.59 3.74 8.47
N TYR A 71 0.21 2.73 7.69
CA TYR A 71 0.69 1.37 7.88
C TYR A 71 2.19 1.25 7.58
N ALA A 72 2.70 1.95 6.57
CA ALA A 72 4.14 2.05 6.33
C ALA A 72 4.88 2.64 7.54
N ARG A 73 4.30 3.64 8.21
CA ARG A 73 4.85 4.21 9.45
C ARG A 73 4.91 3.19 10.57
N GLU A 74 3.85 2.41 10.80
CA GLU A 74 3.85 1.34 11.81
C GLU A 74 4.88 0.24 11.49
N GLN A 75 5.14 0.02 10.20
CA GLN A 75 6.07 -0.99 9.70
C GLN A 75 7.50 -0.48 9.44
N LYS A 76 7.83 0.78 9.79
CA LYS A 76 9.12 1.40 9.41
C LYS A 76 10.36 0.70 9.97
N GLY A 77 10.21 -0.07 11.07
CA GLY A 77 11.28 -0.88 11.67
C GLY A 77 11.45 -2.26 11.04
N THR A 78 10.55 -2.68 10.13
CA THR A 78 10.59 -3.96 9.46
C THR A 78 11.20 -3.81 8.07
N SER A 79 12.06 -4.74 7.67
CA SER A 79 12.61 -4.80 6.31
C SER A 79 11.83 -5.79 5.47
N PHE A 80 11.35 -5.33 4.32
CA PHE A 80 10.73 -6.16 3.31
C PHE A 80 11.58 -6.11 2.04
N ASP A 81 11.57 -7.20 1.28
CA ASP A 81 12.08 -7.19 -0.09
C ASP A 81 11.10 -6.37 -0.94
N HIS A 82 9.83 -6.80 -0.97
CA HIS A 82 8.76 -6.14 -1.71
C HIS A 82 7.45 -6.11 -0.90
N VAL A 83 6.65 -5.07 -1.12
CA VAL A 83 5.27 -4.96 -0.62
C VAL A 83 4.32 -5.09 -1.81
N THR A 84 3.54 -6.15 -1.84
CA THR A 84 2.51 -6.38 -2.86
C THR A 84 1.28 -5.55 -2.54
N LEU A 85 0.83 -4.77 -3.52
CA LEU A 85 -0.44 -4.07 -3.49
C LEU A 85 -1.48 -4.93 -4.19
N ALA A 86 -2.38 -5.51 -3.41
CA ALA A 86 -3.42 -6.40 -3.90
C ALA A 86 -4.80 -5.74 -3.82
N TYR A 87 -5.71 -6.25 -4.64
CA TYR A 87 -7.13 -5.94 -4.56
C TYR A 87 -7.91 -7.24 -4.61
N ARG A 88 -8.70 -7.50 -3.56
CA ARG A 88 -9.50 -8.71 -3.37
C ARG A 88 -8.69 -10.01 -3.56
N GLY A 89 -7.43 -9.99 -3.15
CA GLY A 89 -6.50 -11.13 -3.25
C GLY A 89 -5.76 -11.25 -4.59
N GLU A 90 -6.03 -10.38 -5.56
CA GLU A 90 -5.26 -10.32 -6.81
C GLU A 90 -4.12 -9.30 -6.67
N ALA A 91 -2.88 -9.72 -6.92
CA ALA A 91 -1.74 -8.82 -6.93
C ALA A 91 -1.81 -7.89 -8.15
N ARG A 92 -1.96 -6.59 -7.90
CA ARG A 92 -2.06 -5.56 -8.95
C ARG A 92 -0.73 -4.87 -9.19
N PHE A 93 -0.02 -4.56 -8.11
CA PHE A 93 1.27 -3.88 -8.16
C PHE A 93 2.19 -4.35 -7.02
N GLN A 94 3.43 -3.87 -7.04
CA GLN A 94 4.36 -4.00 -5.93
C GLN A 94 5.20 -2.74 -5.74
N ILE A 95 5.70 -2.59 -4.52
CA ILE A 95 6.60 -1.51 -4.08
C ILE A 95 7.89 -2.15 -3.56
N ASP A 96 9.06 -1.58 -3.86
CA ASP A 96 10.32 -1.96 -3.21
C ASP A 96 10.23 -1.69 -1.69
N GLY A 97 10.57 -2.68 -0.87
CA GLY A 97 10.38 -2.58 0.58
C GLY A 97 11.22 -1.49 1.24
N ARG A 98 12.36 -1.07 0.65
CA ARG A 98 13.12 0.10 1.12
C ARG A 98 12.37 1.39 0.84
N TYR A 99 11.71 1.49 -0.31
CA TYR A 99 10.83 2.63 -0.60
C TYR A 99 9.63 2.64 0.35
N PHE A 100 9.03 1.48 0.64
CA PHE A 100 7.95 1.39 1.64
C PHE A 100 8.40 1.84 3.04
N SER A 101 9.57 1.41 3.50
CA SER A 101 10.16 1.88 4.76
C SER A 101 10.41 3.39 4.75
N LYS A 102 10.92 3.93 3.63
CA LYS A 102 11.09 5.37 3.42
C LYS A 102 9.76 6.13 3.55
N LEU A 103 8.68 5.65 2.94
CA LEU A 103 7.35 6.26 3.08
C LEU A 103 6.92 6.35 4.56
N GLY A 104 7.14 5.29 5.32
CA GLY A 104 6.83 5.25 6.75
C GLY A 104 7.68 6.17 7.59
N ALA A 105 8.96 6.33 7.26
CA ALA A 105 9.84 7.28 7.92
C ALA A 105 9.42 8.73 7.61
N GLU A 106 9.10 9.04 6.35
CA GLU A 106 8.74 10.39 5.87
C GLU A 106 7.34 10.84 6.31
N TYR A 107 6.46 9.93 6.69
CA TYR A 107 5.07 10.24 7.08
C TYR A 107 4.95 11.35 8.14
N ASP A 108 5.90 11.41 9.07
CA ASP A 108 5.83 12.31 10.23
C ASP A 108 6.26 13.76 9.93
N TYR A 109 7.03 13.99 8.87
CA TYR A 109 7.67 15.28 8.61
C TYR A 109 7.60 15.77 7.16
N GLN A 110 7.34 14.87 6.20
CA GLN A 110 7.21 15.24 4.79
C GLN A 110 5.77 15.62 4.45
N ASN A 111 5.62 16.56 3.51
CA ASN A 111 4.30 16.90 2.99
C ASN A 111 3.67 15.69 2.26
N PRO A 112 2.52 15.17 2.71
CA PRO A 112 1.89 14.00 2.09
C PRO A 112 1.61 14.17 0.60
N LEU A 113 1.28 15.39 0.14
CA LEU A 113 1.03 15.65 -1.28
C LEU A 113 2.28 15.43 -2.13
N TYR A 114 3.46 15.81 -1.62
CA TYR A 114 4.71 15.57 -2.31
C TYR A 114 5.01 14.07 -2.40
N THR A 115 4.84 13.35 -1.29
CA THR A 115 5.02 11.90 -1.24
C THR A 115 4.10 11.17 -2.23
N LEU A 116 2.82 11.57 -2.26
CA LEU A 116 1.83 10.93 -3.12
C LEU A 116 2.08 11.21 -4.60
N ARG A 117 2.38 12.44 -5.01
CA ARG A 117 2.60 12.75 -6.44
C ARG A 117 3.83 12.04 -7.02
N THR A 118 4.85 11.76 -6.22
CA THR A 118 6.06 11.04 -6.67
C THR A 118 5.99 9.53 -6.43
N MET A 119 4.93 9.03 -5.77
CA MET A 119 4.76 7.60 -5.48
C MET A 119 4.68 6.71 -6.73
N PRO A 120 3.94 7.08 -7.80
CA PRO A 120 3.80 6.23 -9.00
C PRO A 120 5.15 5.81 -9.63
N GLU A 121 6.15 6.69 -9.58
CA GLU A 121 7.51 6.42 -10.09
C GLU A 121 8.23 5.25 -9.37
N ASN A 122 7.70 4.81 -8.22
CA ASN A 122 8.21 3.70 -7.42
C ASN A 122 7.22 2.52 -7.36
N ILE A 123 6.20 2.52 -8.22
CA ILE A 123 5.26 1.43 -8.39
C ILE A 123 5.73 0.52 -9.53
N TYR A 124 5.68 -0.79 -9.30
CA TYR A 124 6.04 -1.81 -10.25
C TYR A 124 4.85 -2.73 -10.51
N THR A 125 4.79 -3.29 -11.71
CA THR A 125 3.88 -4.40 -12.04
C THR A 125 4.24 -5.64 -11.21
N PRO A 126 3.34 -6.64 -11.10
CA PRO A 126 3.66 -7.88 -10.38
C PRO A 126 4.85 -8.65 -10.98
N ALA A 127 5.19 -8.37 -12.25
CA ALA A 127 6.36 -8.93 -12.93
C ALA A 127 7.67 -8.16 -12.64
N GLY A 128 7.64 -7.07 -11.87
CA GLY A 128 8.82 -6.29 -11.51
C GLY A 128 9.22 -5.20 -12.50
N LEU A 129 8.39 -4.95 -13.52
CA LEU A 129 8.59 -3.83 -14.45
C LEU A 129 8.05 -2.55 -13.84
N ARG A 130 8.68 -1.40 -14.10
CA ARG A 130 8.12 -0.09 -13.70
C ARG A 130 6.72 0.07 -14.30
N ALA A 131 5.74 0.45 -13.47
CA ALA A 131 4.37 0.67 -13.91
C ALA A 131 4.18 2.08 -14.49
N TYR A 132 4.94 3.05 -14.00
CA TYR A 132 4.91 4.45 -14.42
C TYR A 132 6.33 4.96 -14.67
N ASP A 133 6.45 5.91 -15.60
CA ASP A 133 7.70 6.59 -15.92
C ASP A 133 8.01 7.72 -14.94
N SER A 134 9.24 8.24 -15.00
CA SER A 134 9.65 9.44 -14.27
C SER A 134 9.60 10.66 -15.18
N TRP A 135 9.11 11.78 -14.69
CA TRP A 135 8.94 12.99 -15.48
C TRP A 135 10.03 14.03 -15.23
N THR A 136 10.56 14.60 -16.31
CA THR A 136 11.53 15.70 -16.28
C THR A 136 11.02 16.90 -17.05
N GLY A 137 11.33 18.13 -16.61
CA GLY A 137 10.94 19.36 -17.29
C GLY A 137 10.52 20.47 -16.34
N GLY A 138 9.65 21.38 -16.81
CA GLY A 138 9.11 22.46 -15.98
C GLY A 138 8.20 21.94 -14.86
N VAL A 139 8.29 22.54 -13.68
CA VAL A 139 7.61 22.07 -12.45
C VAL A 139 6.11 21.89 -12.63
N LEU A 140 5.43 22.79 -13.35
CA LEU A 140 3.98 22.68 -13.60
C LEU A 140 3.64 21.46 -14.45
N GLY A 141 4.40 21.23 -15.53
CA GLY A 141 4.19 20.09 -16.42
C GLY A 141 4.48 18.76 -15.74
N VAL A 142 5.60 18.68 -15.01
CA VAL A 142 5.97 17.50 -14.22
C VAL A 142 4.91 17.18 -13.17
N THR A 143 4.44 18.19 -12.43
CA THR A 143 3.42 17.99 -11.40
C THR A 143 2.09 17.53 -11.99
N ALA A 144 1.69 18.06 -13.15
CA ALA A 144 0.46 17.62 -13.82
C ALA A 144 0.53 16.13 -14.19
N ARG A 145 1.64 15.69 -14.79
CA ARG A 145 1.85 14.28 -15.16
C ARG A 145 1.91 13.34 -13.95
N GLN A 146 2.61 13.74 -12.89
CA GLN A 146 2.66 12.99 -11.64
C GLN A 146 1.26 12.79 -11.02
N MET A 147 0.39 13.80 -11.11
CA MET A 147 -0.99 13.68 -10.64
C MET A 147 -1.85 12.81 -11.57
N GLU A 148 -1.63 12.85 -12.88
CA GLU A 148 -2.24 11.91 -13.84
C GLU A 148 -1.88 10.46 -13.46
N ASP A 149 -0.60 10.17 -13.27
CA ASP A 149 -0.12 8.85 -12.89
C ASP A 149 -0.68 8.38 -11.53
N LEU A 150 -0.78 9.27 -10.55
CA LEU A 150 -1.36 8.94 -9.25
C LEU A 150 -2.85 8.55 -9.36
N ASN A 151 -3.60 9.29 -10.20
CA ASN A 151 -5.00 8.98 -10.45
C ASN A 151 -5.15 7.64 -11.19
N ASP A 152 -4.32 7.39 -12.19
CA ASP A 152 -4.35 6.14 -12.95
C ASP A 152 -3.92 4.95 -12.10
N PHE A 153 -2.89 5.11 -11.26
CA PHE A 153 -2.47 4.12 -10.27
C PHE A 153 -3.60 3.70 -9.33
N THR A 154 -4.24 4.66 -8.67
CA THR A 154 -5.33 4.32 -7.74
C THR A 154 -6.51 3.69 -8.45
N ARG A 155 -6.77 4.12 -9.70
CA ARG A 155 -7.82 3.55 -10.54
C ARG A 155 -7.54 2.09 -10.90
N ASP A 156 -6.36 1.79 -11.40
CA ASP A 156 -5.94 0.46 -11.82
C ASP A 156 -5.72 -0.49 -10.64
N TRP A 157 -5.41 0.06 -9.46
CA TRP A 157 -5.24 -0.74 -8.26
C TRP A 157 -6.60 -1.25 -7.72
N PHE A 158 -7.58 -0.37 -7.47
CA PHE A 158 -8.82 -0.80 -6.81
C PHE A 158 -10.13 -0.18 -7.33
N LEU A 159 -10.12 0.88 -8.15
CA LEU A 159 -11.38 1.50 -8.61
C LEU A 159 -11.96 0.89 -9.90
N ARG A 160 -11.13 0.26 -10.75
CA ARG A 160 -11.58 -0.28 -12.05
C ARG A 160 -12.75 -1.27 -11.93
N ASP A 161 -12.86 -1.94 -10.79
CA ASP A 161 -13.88 -2.95 -10.51
C ASP A 161 -15.08 -2.40 -9.71
N GLU A 162 -15.06 -1.14 -9.26
CA GLU A 162 -16.17 -0.51 -8.55
C GLU A 162 -17.21 0.12 -9.49
N GLY A 163 -16.81 0.49 -10.71
CA GLY A 163 -17.71 1.01 -11.75
C GLY A 163 -18.61 -0.04 -12.43
N LEU A 164 -18.58 -1.29 -11.95
CA LEU A 164 -19.39 -2.42 -12.46
C LEU A 164 -20.53 -2.82 -11.51
N ARG A 165 -20.91 -1.95 -10.58
CA ARG A 165 -22.06 -2.14 -9.68
C ARG A 165 -23.12 -1.07 -9.87
#